data_AF-A0A0N9UV51-F1
#
_entry.id   AF-A0A0N9UV51-F1
#
_cell.length_a   1.000
_cell.length_b   1.000
_cell.length_c   1.000
_cell.angle_alpha   90.00
_cell.angle_beta   90.00
_cell.angle_gamma   90.00
#
_symmetry.space_group_name_H-M   'P 1'
#
loop_
_entity.id
_entity.type
_entity.pdbx_description
1 polymer ?
#
loop_
_entity_poly.entity_id
_entity_poly.type
_entity_poly.pdbx_seq_one_letter_code
_entity_poly.pdbx_strand_id
1 'polypeptide(L)'
;MPSPDHDTSPSPDQRSFDGISHGYAPGGRPITPPPVPLEKIVGDVVDNLQSAAEAELTLLKARGALAYHGVGWTSAWGFVAACALLVAMLALAFGAILVLAQHIGPLLATLIVFAVLLAIAAFAGWRARLSYGDVKAAFRDDLLAEGDD
;
A
#
# COMPACT_ATOMS: atom_id res chain seq x y z
N MET A 1 48.13 -3.70 -59.34
CA MET A 1 46.83 -3.73 -60.06
C MET A 1 46.26 -5.12 -59.84
N PRO A 2 45.09 -5.31 -59.20
CA PRO A 2 43.81 -4.64 -59.45
C PRO A 2 43.07 -4.12 -58.18
N SER A 3 42.05 -3.28 -58.39
CA SER A 3 41.14 -2.67 -57.40
C SER A 3 40.13 -3.66 -56.81
N PRO A 4 39.46 -3.30 -55.69
CA PRO A 4 38.07 -3.70 -55.48
C PRO A 4 37.14 -2.49 -55.44
N ASP A 5 36.07 -2.63 -56.19
CA ASP A 5 35.00 -1.67 -56.46
C ASP A 5 33.99 -1.54 -55.30
N HIS A 6 33.43 -0.33 -55.24
CA HIS A 6 32.09 0.09 -54.81
C HIS A 6 31.30 -0.63 -53.71
N ASP A 7 30.91 0.21 -52.73
CA ASP A 7 29.60 0.32 -52.07
C ASP A 7 28.60 -0.82 -52.21
N THR A 8 28.19 -1.38 -51.07
CA THR A 8 26.80 -1.81 -50.89
C THR A 8 26.39 -1.53 -49.44
N SER A 9 25.54 -0.53 -49.25
CA SER A 9 24.84 -0.25 -48.00
C SER A 9 23.99 -1.46 -47.56
N PRO A 10 23.79 -1.68 -46.25
CA PRO A 10 22.96 -2.78 -45.76
C PRO A 10 21.49 -2.56 -46.14
N SER A 11 20.88 -3.55 -46.80
CA SER A 11 19.43 -3.58 -47.04
C SER A 11 18.66 -3.49 -45.72
N PRO A 12 17.75 -2.51 -45.55
CA PRO A 12 16.86 -2.44 -44.41
C PRO A 12 15.54 -3.13 -44.78
N ASP A 13 15.56 -4.44 -44.98
CA ASP A 13 14.32 -5.21 -45.18
C ASP A 13 14.13 -6.26 -44.08
N GLN A 14 12.93 -6.23 -43.51
CA GLN A 14 12.35 -7.15 -42.52
C GLN A 14 12.67 -6.89 -41.04
N ARG A 15 12.21 -5.76 -40.51
CA ARG A 15 11.48 -5.81 -39.23
C ARG A 15 10.00 -5.71 -39.54
N SER A 16 9.45 -6.84 -39.98
CA SER A 16 8.01 -7.02 -40.04
C SER A 16 7.49 -7.06 -38.60
N PHE A 17 6.88 -5.96 -38.16
CA PHE A 17 6.08 -5.92 -36.93
C PHE A 17 4.66 -6.46 -37.16
N ASP A 18 4.49 -7.36 -38.13
CA ASP A 18 3.21 -7.99 -38.53
C ASP A 18 2.79 -9.15 -37.59
N GLY A 19 3.46 -9.27 -36.44
CA GLY A 19 3.24 -10.34 -35.45
C GLY A 19 2.34 -9.94 -34.29
N ILE A 20 1.81 -8.71 -34.26
CA ILE A 20 0.91 -8.27 -33.19
C ILE A 20 -0.53 -8.48 -33.67
N SER A 21 -1.05 -9.67 -33.37
CA SER A 21 -2.46 -10.00 -33.59
C SER A 21 -3.33 -9.17 -32.65
N HIS A 22 -3.79 -8.01 -33.10
CA HIS A 22 -4.90 -7.32 -32.48
C HIS A 22 -6.16 -8.10 -32.85
N GLY A 23 -6.76 -8.80 -31.87
CA GLY A 23 -7.94 -9.67 -32.04
C GLY A 23 -9.21 -9.00 -32.55
N TYR A 24 -9.11 -7.86 -33.23
CA TYR A 24 -10.20 -7.13 -33.85
C TYR A 24 -9.97 -7.04 -35.36
N ALA A 25 -10.62 -7.93 -36.11
CA ALA A 25 -10.71 -7.85 -37.57
C ALA A 25 -12.02 -7.11 -37.94
N PRO A 26 -11.98 -5.83 -38.35
CA PRO A 26 -13.16 -5.08 -38.76
C PRO A 26 -13.65 -5.61 -40.11
N GLY A 27 -14.52 -6.63 -40.08
CA GLY A 27 -15.06 -7.30 -41.26
C GLY A 27 -15.20 -8.83 -41.13
N GLY A 28 -14.69 -9.43 -40.05
CA GLY A 28 -14.92 -10.84 -39.75
C GLY A 28 -16.39 -11.09 -39.39
N ARG A 29 -17.08 -11.97 -40.14
CA ARG A 29 -18.42 -12.45 -39.78
C ARG A 29 -18.34 -13.05 -38.36
N PRO A 30 -19.22 -12.69 -37.41
CA PRO A 30 -19.14 -13.19 -36.05
C PRO A 30 -19.19 -14.72 -36.07
N ILE A 31 -18.05 -15.36 -35.80
CA ILE A 31 -18.01 -16.79 -35.50
C ILE A 31 -18.70 -16.93 -34.15
N THR A 32 -19.97 -17.33 -34.18
CA THR A 32 -20.69 -17.68 -32.96
C THR A 32 -19.89 -18.82 -32.32
N PRO A 33 -19.35 -18.63 -31.10
CA PRO A 33 -18.66 -19.71 -30.42
C PRO A 33 -19.59 -20.92 -30.36
N PRO A 34 -19.09 -22.16 -30.55
CA PRO A 34 -19.91 -23.34 -30.33
C PRO A 34 -20.53 -23.23 -28.93
N PRO A 35 -21.81 -23.61 -28.74
CA PRO A 35 -22.51 -23.44 -27.46
C PRO A 35 -21.74 -24.19 -26.37
N VAL A 36 -20.98 -23.43 -25.59
CA VAL A 36 -20.22 -23.93 -24.45
C VAL A 36 -21.18 -24.06 -23.27
N PRO A 37 -21.13 -25.19 -22.53
CA PRO A 37 -21.96 -25.37 -21.33
C PRO A 37 -21.73 -24.23 -20.34
N LEU A 38 -22.80 -23.77 -19.69
CA LEU A 38 -22.73 -22.67 -18.70
C LEU A 38 -21.79 -23.03 -17.55
N GLU A 39 -21.71 -24.31 -17.18
CA GLU A 39 -20.81 -24.79 -16.13
C GLU A 39 -19.34 -24.52 -16.47
N LYS A 40 -18.98 -24.61 -17.76
CA LYS A 40 -17.63 -24.33 -18.24
C LYS A 40 -17.33 -22.83 -18.21
N ILE A 41 -18.29 -22.00 -18.61
CA ILE A 41 -18.15 -20.54 -18.58
C ILE A 41 -17.97 -20.03 -17.14
N VAL A 42 -18.74 -20.56 -16.20
CA VAL A 42 -18.62 -20.20 -14.79
C VAL A 42 -17.28 -20.65 -14.23
N GLY A 43 -16.81 -21.85 -14.57
CA GLY A 43 -15.48 -22.33 -14.21
C GLY A 43 -14.38 -21.38 -14.71
N ASP A 44 -14.39 -21.04 -16.01
CA ASP A 44 -13.39 -20.16 -16.61
C ASP A 44 -13.36 -18.76 -15.96
N VAL A 45 -14.51 -18.21 -15.56
CA VAL A 45 -14.58 -16.92 -14.86
C VAL A 45 -14.01 -17.01 -13.45
N VAL A 46 -14.36 -18.06 -12.70
CA VAL A 46 -13.85 -18.27 -11.34
C VAL A 46 -12.33 -18.43 -11.37
N ASP A 47 -11.80 -19.24 -12.29
CA ASP A 47 -10.37 -19.46 -12.44
C ASP A 47 -9.63 -18.17 -12.83
N ASN A 48 -10.24 -17.33 -13.68
CA ASN A 48 -9.66 -16.05 -14.07
C ASN A 48 -9.69 -15.01 -12.94
N LEU A 49 -10.74 -15.00 -12.11
CA LEU A 49 -10.79 -14.15 -10.92
C LEU A 49 -9.79 -14.62 -9.84
N GLN A 50 -9.64 -15.93 -9.69
CA GLN A 50 -8.64 -16.50 -8.79
C GLN A 50 -7.22 -16.10 -9.24
N SER A 51 -6.89 -16.24 -10.51
CA SER A 51 -5.57 -15.89 -11.03
C SER A 51 -5.28 -14.39 -10.91
N ALA A 52 -6.28 -13.53 -11.12
CA ALA A 52 -6.17 -12.09 -10.89
C ALA A 52 -5.95 -11.77 -9.39
N ALA A 53 -6.67 -12.43 -8.49
CA ALA A 53 -6.49 -12.23 -7.05
C ALA A 53 -5.10 -12.69 -6.57
N GLU A 54 -4.57 -13.78 -7.10
CA GLU A 54 -3.22 -14.25 -6.81
C GLU A 54 -2.15 -13.29 -7.34
N ALA A 55 -2.38 -12.66 -8.49
CA ALA A 55 -1.50 -11.62 -9.04
C ALA A 55 -1.48 -10.35 -8.15
N GLU A 56 -2.63 -9.94 -7.62
CA GLU A 56 -2.67 -8.79 -6.70
C GLU A 56 -2.04 -9.11 -5.34
N LEU A 57 -2.27 -10.32 -4.80
CA LEU A 57 -1.64 -10.74 -3.55
C LEU A 57 -0.12 -10.83 -3.68
N THR A 58 0.40 -11.26 -4.82
CA THR A 58 1.85 -11.30 -5.07
C THR A 58 2.44 -9.89 -5.17
N LEU A 59 1.72 -8.93 -5.74
CA LEU A 59 2.11 -7.52 -5.77
C LEU A 59 2.08 -6.89 -4.35
N LEU A 60 1.03 -7.15 -3.58
CA LEU A 60 0.93 -6.73 -2.16
C LEU A 60 2.05 -7.33 -1.32
N LYS A 61 2.42 -8.59 -1.57
CA LYS A 61 3.52 -9.27 -0.89
C LYS A 61 4.88 -8.66 -1.25
N ALA A 62 5.09 -8.29 -2.51
CA ALA A 62 6.31 -7.60 -2.95
C ALA A 62 6.42 -6.18 -2.37
N ARG A 63 5.33 -5.40 -2.39
CA ARG A 63 5.27 -4.07 -1.73
C ARG A 63 5.41 -4.17 -0.22
N GLY A 64 4.81 -5.19 0.40
CA GLY A 64 4.97 -5.49 1.82
C GLY A 64 6.42 -5.81 2.17
N ALA A 65 7.09 -6.66 1.38
CA ALA A 65 8.50 -6.99 1.58
C ALA A 65 9.42 -5.75 1.48
N LEU A 66 9.12 -4.80 0.57
CA LEU A 66 9.85 -3.53 0.49
C LEU A 66 9.57 -2.60 1.68
N ALA A 67 8.32 -2.53 2.16
CA ALA A 67 7.99 -1.78 3.37
C ALA A 67 8.74 -2.33 4.60
N TYR A 68 8.97 -3.63 4.69
CA TYR A 68 9.73 -4.25 5.78
C TYR A 68 11.21 -3.83 5.82
N HIS A 69 11.84 -3.55 4.69
CA HIS A 69 13.28 -3.26 4.65
C HIS A 69 13.64 -1.82 5.08
N GLY A 70 12.71 -0.86 4.93
CA GLY A 70 12.90 0.52 5.42
C GLY A 70 12.42 0.76 6.85
N VAL A 71 11.55 -0.10 7.37
CA VAL A 71 10.88 0.07 8.67
C VAL A 71 11.76 -0.35 9.85
N GLY A 72 12.76 -1.22 9.65
CA GLY A 72 13.56 -1.74 10.77
C GLY A 72 14.19 -0.65 11.66
N TRP A 73 14.78 0.38 11.05
CA TRP A 73 15.46 1.43 11.80
C TRP A 73 14.47 2.43 12.42
N THR A 74 13.47 2.88 11.68
CA THR A 74 12.48 3.85 12.17
C THR A 74 11.54 3.23 13.20
N SER A 75 11.21 1.95 13.06
CA SER A 75 10.42 1.17 14.02
C SER A 75 11.17 0.95 15.33
N ALA A 76 12.49 0.77 15.30
CA ALA A 76 13.28 0.64 16.52
C ALA A 76 13.22 1.94 17.34
N TRP A 77 13.44 3.09 16.71
CA TRP A 77 13.32 4.39 17.38
C TRP A 77 11.88 4.70 17.82
N GLY A 78 10.88 4.30 17.04
CA GLY A 78 9.46 4.41 17.43
C GLY A 78 9.13 3.60 18.68
N PHE A 79 9.63 2.38 18.78
CA PHE A 79 9.45 1.54 19.98
C PHE A 79 10.13 2.14 21.21
N VAL A 80 11.36 2.64 21.06
CA VAL A 80 12.09 3.34 22.14
C VAL A 80 11.31 4.57 22.61
N ALA A 81 10.80 5.38 21.67
CA ALA A 81 9.99 6.54 22.00
C ALA A 81 8.68 6.15 22.72
N ALA A 82 8.03 5.07 22.30
CA ALA A 82 6.83 4.56 22.95
C ALA A 82 7.12 4.11 24.40
N CYS A 83 8.19 3.37 24.62
CA CYS A 83 8.64 2.99 25.97
C CYS A 83 8.97 4.21 26.82
N ALA A 84 9.70 5.19 26.27
CA ALA A 84 10.03 6.42 26.99
C ALA A 84 8.76 7.21 27.37
N LEU A 85 7.77 7.27 26.48
CA LEU A 85 6.48 7.91 26.75
C LEU A 85 5.71 7.21 27.87
N LEU A 86 5.71 5.88 27.91
CA LEU A 86 5.11 5.12 29.02
C LEU A 86 5.78 5.42 30.35
N VAL A 87 7.11 5.43 30.39
CA VAL A 87 7.87 5.78 31.60
C VAL A 87 7.58 7.22 32.02
N ALA A 88 7.52 8.16 31.07
CA ALA A 88 7.19 9.55 31.35
C ALA A 88 5.77 9.72 31.88
N MET A 89 4.77 9.00 31.35
CA MET A 89 3.41 8.99 31.90
C MET A 89 3.37 8.43 33.32
N LEU A 90 4.15 7.39 33.61
CA LEU A 90 4.24 6.82 34.96
C LEU A 90 4.88 7.81 35.95
N ALA A 91 5.97 8.47 35.54
CA ALA A 91 6.64 9.50 36.32
C ALA A 91 5.73 10.71 36.56
N LEU A 92 5.01 11.16 35.54
CA LEU A 92 3.99 12.22 35.65
C LEU A 92 2.91 11.80 36.64
N ALA A 93 2.46 10.54 36.59
CA ALA A 93 1.45 10.05 37.50
C ALA A 93 1.92 10.07 38.96
N PHE A 94 3.09 9.52 39.24
CA PHE A 94 3.65 9.54 40.60
C PHE A 94 3.89 10.96 41.10
N GLY A 95 4.45 11.85 40.28
CA GLY A 95 4.67 13.25 40.64
C GLY A 95 3.37 13.99 40.97
N ALA A 96 2.33 13.81 40.15
CA ALA A 96 1.04 14.42 40.37
C ALA A 96 0.30 13.83 41.60
N ILE A 97 0.41 12.52 41.83
CA ILE A 97 -0.14 11.87 43.03
C ILE A 97 0.53 12.43 44.29
N LEU A 98 1.86 12.57 44.31
CA LEU A 98 2.58 13.08 45.48
C LEU A 98 2.20 14.52 45.83
N VAL A 99 2.04 15.39 44.82
CA VAL A 99 1.61 16.78 45.01
C VAL A 99 0.16 16.85 45.51
N LEU A 100 -0.73 16.07 44.90
CA LEU A 100 -2.17 16.19 45.15
C LEU A 100 -2.64 15.39 46.38
N ALA A 101 -1.90 14.34 46.77
CA ALA A 101 -2.16 13.59 47.99
C ALA A 101 -2.11 14.47 49.24
N GLN A 102 -1.32 15.54 49.25
CA GLN A 102 -1.27 16.50 50.35
C GLN A 102 -2.51 17.41 50.46
N HIS A 103 -3.38 17.45 49.46
CA HIS A 103 -4.54 18.36 49.46
C HIS A 103 -5.88 17.63 49.48
N ILE A 104 -6.00 16.51 48.77
CA ILE A 104 -7.31 15.88 48.50
C ILE A 104 -7.31 14.37 48.81
N GLY A 105 -6.18 13.86 49.33
CA GLY A 105 -5.98 12.45 49.63
C GLY A 105 -5.62 11.59 48.41
N PRO A 106 -5.00 10.41 48.62
CA PRO A 106 -4.32 9.66 47.57
C PRO A 106 -5.25 9.08 46.48
N LEU A 107 -6.46 8.64 46.85
CA LEU A 107 -7.40 7.99 45.92
C LEU A 107 -8.01 8.96 44.90
N LEU A 108 -8.29 10.21 45.32
CA LEU A 108 -8.84 11.22 44.43
C LEU A 108 -7.77 11.78 43.49
N ALA A 109 -6.53 11.85 43.97
CA ALA A 109 -5.38 12.28 43.19
C ALA A 109 -5.10 11.35 42.00
N THR A 110 -5.07 10.03 42.22
CA THR A 110 -4.84 9.04 41.15
C THR A 110 -5.93 9.10 40.08
N LEU A 111 -7.19 9.33 40.47
CA LEU A 111 -8.33 9.38 39.57
C LEU A 111 -8.27 10.60 38.64
N ILE A 112 -7.94 11.79 39.18
CA ILE A 112 -7.80 13.02 38.38
C ILE A 112 -6.66 12.89 37.37
N VAL A 113 -5.50 12.41 37.84
CA VAL A 113 -4.32 12.20 37.00
C VAL A 113 -4.62 11.21 35.89
N PHE A 114 -5.24 10.08 36.21
CA PHE A 114 -5.66 9.07 35.24
C PHE A 114 -6.60 9.65 34.17
N ALA A 115 -7.58 10.47 34.58
CA ALA A 115 -8.50 11.13 33.65
C ALA A 115 -7.78 12.09 32.69
N VAL A 116 -6.81 12.87 33.19
CA VAL A 116 -6.00 13.78 32.37
C VAL A 116 -5.11 13.00 31.39
N LEU A 117 -4.48 11.92 31.84
CA LEU A 117 -3.66 11.06 30.98
C LEU A 117 -4.50 10.42 29.87
N LEU A 118 -5.72 9.94 30.19
CA LEU A 118 -6.67 9.44 29.19
C LEU A 118 -7.08 10.52 28.19
N ALA A 119 -7.32 11.75 28.63
CA ALA A 119 -7.65 12.85 27.73
C ALA A 119 -6.49 13.15 26.76
N ILE A 120 -5.25 13.18 27.26
CA ILE A 120 -4.05 13.38 26.44
C ILE A 120 -3.86 12.22 25.45
N ALA A 121 -4.02 10.98 25.90
CA ALA A 121 -3.92 9.79 25.04
C ALA A 121 -5.00 9.77 23.96
N ALA A 122 -6.24 10.10 24.31
CA ALA A 122 -7.35 10.22 23.37
C ALA A 122 -7.09 11.34 22.35
N PHE A 123 -6.57 12.48 22.80
CA PHE A 123 -6.22 13.59 21.92
C PHE A 123 -5.08 13.23 20.96
N ALA A 124 -4.02 12.59 21.47
CA ALA A 124 -2.90 12.12 20.64
C ALA A 124 -3.37 11.07 19.62
N GLY A 125 -4.20 10.12 20.03
CA GLY A 125 -4.80 9.10 19.16
C GLY A 125 -5.72 9.71 18.11
N TRP A 126 -6.52 10.71 18.47
CA TRP A 126 -7.33 11.47 17.53
C TRP A 126 -6.45 12.19 16.50
N ARG A 127 -5.44 12.95 16.95
CA ARG A 127 -4.53 13.67 16.06
C ARG A 127 -3.80 12.73 15.10
N ALA A 128 -3.39 11.55 15.56
CA ALA A 128 -2.81 10.54 14.70
C ALA A 128 -3.83 10.07 13.65
N ARG A 129 -5.08 9.80 14.04
CA ARG A 129 -6.16 9.40 13.13
C ARG A 129 -6.44 10.43 12.03
N LEU A 130 -6.38 11.72 12.34
CA LEU A 130 -6.54 12.79 11.35
C LEU A 130 -5.41 12.76 10.31
N SER A 131 -4.16 12.59 10.75
CA SER A 131 -2.99 12.50 9.86
C SER A 131 -3.05 11.30 8.91
N TYR A 132 -3.55 10.15 9.38
CA TYR A 132 -3.75 8.97 8.52
C TYR A 132 -4.79 9.19 7.41
N GLY A 133 -5.74 10.10 7.61
CA GLY A 133 -6.74 10.46 6.60
C GLY A 133 -6.13 11.16 5.39
N ASP A 134 -5.20 12.08 5.63
CA ASP A 134 -4.53 12.84 4.56
C ASP A 134 -3.61 11.96 3.72
N VAL A 135 -2.86 11.04 4.36
CA VAL A 135 -2.02 10.07 3.63
C VAL A 135 -2.88 9.16 2.76
N LYS A 136 -4.03 8.70 3.27
CA LYS A 136 -4.95 7.85 2.51
C LYS A 136 -5.64 8.62 1.38
N ALA A 137 -5.95 9.89 1.59
CA ALA A 137 -6.53 10.76 0.56
C ALA A 137 -5.51 11.02 -0.56
N ALA A 138 -4.25 11.33 -0.23
CA ALA A 138 -3.20 11.53 -1.21
C ALA A 138 -2.93 10.26 -2.05
N PHE A 139 -2.86 9.08 -1.42
CA PHE A 139 -2.72 7.82 -2.16
C PHE A 139 -3.93 7.49 -3.03
N ARG A 140 -5.14 7.86 -2.59
CA ARG A 140 -6.35 7.63 -3.39
C ARG A 140 -6.37 8.52 -4.63
N ASP A 141 -5.99 9.79 -4.49
CA ASP A 141 -5.96 10.72 -5.62
C ASP A 141 -4.88 10.32 -6.64
N ASP A 142 -3.70 9.87 -6.17
CA ASP A 142 -2.62 9.37 -7.02
C ASP A 142 -3.05 8.10 -7.81
N LEU A 143 -3.78 7.19 -7.16
CA LEU A 143 -4.32 5.98 -7.81
C LEU A 143 -5.46 6.27 -8.79
N LEU A 144 -6.20 7.36 -8.61
CA LEU A 144 -7.27 7.77 -9.52
C LEU A 144 -6.71 8.56 -10.72
N ALA A 145 -5.64 9.33 -10.53
CA ALA A 145 -4.97 10.07 -11.60
C ALA A 145 -4.26 9.14 -12.60
N GLU A 146 -3.66 8.05 -12.15
CA GLU A 146 -2.98 7.06 -13.01
C GLU A 146 -3.94 6.20 -13.86
N GLY A 147 -5.25 6.22 -13.55
CA GLY A 147 -6.27 5.43 -14.27
C GLY A 147 -6.94 6.15 -15.45
N ASP A 148 -6.68 7.45 -15.62
CA ASP A 148 -7.30 8.30 -16.64
C ASP A 148 -6.39 8.59 -17.86
N ASP A 149 -5.16 8.06 -17.88
CA ASP A 149 -4.21 8.10 -19.01
C ASP A 149 -4.13 6.75 -19.76
#